data_AF-A0A7Y8HVF3-F1
#
_entry.id   AF-A0A7Y8HVF3-F1
#
_cell.length_a   1.000
_cell.length_b   1.000
_cell.length_c   1.000
_cell.angle_alpha   90.00
_cell.angle_beta   90.00
_cell.angle_gamma   90.00
#
_symmetry.space_group_name_H-M   'P 1'
#
loop_
_entity.id
_entity.type
_entity.pdbx_description
1 polymer ?
#
loop_
_entity_poly.entity_id
_entity_poly.type
_entity_poly.pdbx_seq_one_letter_code
_entity_poly.pdbx_strand_id
1 'polypeptide(L)'
;RVSLLGEGRLVNLATAEGHPSSVMDMSFANQALGAEYLVKNYKKLEKKVYPVPPVIDKEIARLKLAGMGMKIDQLTKEQKKYLASWEMGT
;
A
#
# COMPACT_ATOMS: atom_id res chain seq x y z
N ARG A 1 -18.10 28.86 26.18
CA ARG A 1 -18.53 28.71 24.76
C ARG A 1 -17.76 27.54 24.17
N VAL A 2 -18.42 26.64 23.42
CA VAL A 2 -17.78 25.51 22.75
C VAL A 2 -17.99 25.66 21.25
N SER A 3 -16.95 25.40 20.46
CA SER A 3 -17.02 25.34 19.00
C SER A 3 -16.96 23.87 18.56
N LEU A 4 -18.04 23.37 17.99
CA LEU A 4 -18.12 22.02 17.41
C LEU A 4 -17.89 22.11 15.90
N LEU A 5 -16.89 21.39 15.39
CA LEU A 5 -16.58 21.34 13.97
C LEU A 5 -17.20 20.10 13.33
N GLY A 6 -17.67 20.26 12.09
CA GLY A 6 -18.17 19.15 11.27
C GLY A 6 -19.35 18.39 11.88
N GLU A 7 -20.10 18.99 12.80
CA GLU A 7 -21.19 18.32 13.56
C GLU A 7 -20.74 17.03 14.27
N GLY A 8 -19.44 16.91 14.62
CA GLY A 8 -18.87 15.68 15.20
C GLY A 8 -18.60 14.56 14.18
N ARG A 9 -18.75 14.83 12.88
CA ARG A 9 -18.35 13.91 11.79
C ARG A 9 -16.84 13.96 11.55
N LEU A 10 -16.37 13.18 10.58
CA LEU A 10 -14.96 13.16 10.16
C LEU A 10 -14.54 14.55 9.67
N VAL A 11 -13.88 15.30 10.55
CA VAL A 11 -13.60 16.73 10.36
C VAL A 11 -12.77 17.00 9.11
N ASN A 12 -11.82 16.14 8.77
CA ASN A 12 -11.00 16.28 7.57
C ASN A 12 -11.81 16.16 6.27
N LEU A 13 -12.92 15.41 6.27
CA LEU A 13 -13.83 15.29 5.13
C LEU A 13 -14.97 16.30 5.18
N ALA A 14 -15.46 16.62 6.39
CA ALA A 14 -16.63 17.47 6.60
C ALA A 14 -16.30 18.96 6.55
N THR A 15 -15.06 19.34 6.88
CA THR A 15 -14.64 20.75 6.96
C THR A 15 -13.34 21.04 6.20
N ALA A 16 -12.85 20.09 5.40
CA ALA A 16 -11.68 20.22 4.54
C ALA A 16 -11.84 19.26 3.33
N GLU A 17 -10.75 18.98 2.62
CA GLU A 17 -10.75 18.20 1.36
C GLU A 17 -10.35 16.72 1.55
N GLY A 18 -10.23 16.25 2.79
CA GLY A 18 -9.78 14.91 3.09
C GLY A 18 -8.27 14.71 2.89
N HIS A 19 -7.89 13.49 2.49
CA HIS A 19 -6.51 13.18 2.18
C HIS A 19 -6.15 13.67 0.77
N PRO A 20 -4.95 14.20 0.56
CA PRO A 20 -4.50 14.61 -0.77
C PRO A 20 -4.43 13.43 -1.73
N SER A 21 -4.59 13.70 -3.02
CA SER A 21 -4.54 12.68 -4.08
C SER A 21 -3.26 11.84 -4.07
N SER A 22 -2.14 12.44 -3.63
CA SER A 22 -0.85 11.76 -3.50
C SER A 22 -0.79 10.66 -2.43
N VAL A 23 -1.77 10.60 -1.53
CA VAL A 23 -1.90 9.53 -0.53
C VAL A 23 -3.04 8.59 -0.94
N MET A 24 -4.13 9.16 -1.46
CA MET A 24 -5.31 8.39 -1.87
C MET A 24 -5.08 7.50 -3.11
N ASP A 25 -4.13 7.85 -3.98
CA ASP A 25 -3.78 7.05 -5.16
C ASP A 25 -3.39 5.61 -4.80
N MET A 26 -2.62 5.41 -3.72
CA MET A 26 -2.24 4.09 -3.21
C MET A 26 -3.44 3.32 -2.65
N SER A 27 -4.37 4.01 -1.95
CA SER A 27 -5.60 3.40 -1.45
C SER A 27 -6.50 2.93 -2.60
N PHE A 28 -6.68 3.76 -3.62
CA PHE A 28 -7.48 3.40 -4.80
C PHE A 28 -6.82 2.33 -5.66
N ALA A 29 -5.49 2.30 -5.76
CA ALA A 29 -4.75 1.21 -6.40
C ALA A 29 -4.98 -0.13 -5.67
N ASN A 30 -4.97 -0.12 -4.34
CA ASN A 30 -5.30 -1.31 -3.52
C ASN A 30 -6.74 -1.79 -3.79
N GLN A 31 -7.71 -0.88 -3.89
CA GLN A 31 -9.09 -1.22 -4.20
C GLN A 31 -9.24 -1.79 -5.62
N ALA A 32 -8.59 -1.18 -6.62
CA ALA A 32 -8.65 -1.61 -8.01
C ALA A 32 -8.01 -3.00 -8.21
N LEU A 33 -6.78 -3.18 -7.74
CA LEU A 33 -6.07 -4.47 -7.86
C LEU A 33 -6.67 -5.54 -6.95
N GLY A 34 -7.22 -5.16 -5.80
CA GLY A 34 -8.01 -6.05 -4.94
C GLY A 34 -9.26 -6.56 -5.66
N ALA A 35 -10.01 -5.67 -6.32
CA ALA A 35 -11.17 -6.07 -7.12
C ALA A 35 -10.78 -6.99 -8.28
N GLU A 36 -9.69 -6.69 -8.99
CA GLU A 36 -9.14 -7.56 -10.03
C GLU A 36 -8.77 -8.95 -9.47
N TYR A 37 -8.09 -9.00 -8.33
CA TYR A 37 -7.70 -10.25 -7.67
C TYR A 37 -8.92 -11.08 -7.30
N LEU A 38 -9.98 -10.46 -6.76
CA LEU A 38 -11.23 -11.13 -6.45
C LEU A 38 -11.85 -11.74 -7.70
N VAL A 39 -12.00 -10.97 -8.79
CA VAL A 39 -12.56 -11.47 -10.06
C VAL A 39 -11.76 -12.64 -10.62
N LYS A 40 -10.42 -12.59 -10.55
CA LYS A 40 -9.56 -13.66 -11.06
C LYS A 40 -9.53 -14.92 -10.18
N ASN A 41 -9.75 -14.77 -8.87
CA ASN A 41 -9.52 -15.85 -7.90
C ASN A 41 -10.75 -16.27 -7.10
N TYR A 42 -11.94 -15.71 -7.34
CA TYR A 42 -13.14 -15.94 -6.52
C TYR A 42 -13.46 -17.41 -6.26
N LYS A 43 -13.20 -18.31 -7.23
CA LYS A 43 -13.43 -19.76 -7.08
C LYS A 43 -12.55 -20.42 -6.00
N LYS A 44 -11.41 -19.82 -5.67
CA LYS A 44 -10.46 -20.29 -4.65
C LYS A 44 -10.65 -19.62 -3.30
N LEU A 45 -11.59 -18.67 -3.20
CA LEU A 45 -11.81 -17.86 -2.01
C LEU A 45 -13.08 -18.32 -1.29
N GLU A 46 -12.94 -18.57 0.01
CA GLU A 46 -14.07 -18.75 0.93
C GLU A 46 -14.70 -17.41 1.33
N LYS A 47 -15.90 -17.45 1.91
CA LYS A 47 -16.61 -16.27 2.46
C LYS A 47 -15.98 -15.81 3.78
N LYS A 48 -14.79 -15.24 3.70
CA LYS A 48 -14.08 -14.62 4.82
C LYS A 48 -13.36 -13.35 4.39
N VAL A 49 -12.91 -12.57 5.36
CA VAL A 49 -12.09 -11.38 5.12
C VAL A 49 -10.65 -11.82 4.89
N TYR A 50 -10.04 -11.36 3.80
CA TYR A 50 -8.64 -11.60 3.49
C TYR A 50 -7.87 -10.28 3.53
N PRO A 51 -6.60 -10.30 3.98
CA PRO A 51 -5.70 -9.20 3.69
C PRO A 51 -5.42 -9.13 2.17
N VAL A 52 -5.03 -7.95 1.70
CA VAL A 52 -4.53 -7.81 0.33
C VAL A 52 -3.26 -8.67 0.16
N PRO A 53 -3.14 -9.47 -0.91
CA PRO A 53 -1.94 -10.23 -1.19
C PRO A 53 -0.67 -9.37 -1.18
N PRO A 54 0.43 -9.78 -0.51
CA PRO A 54 1.65 -8.97 -0.42
C PRO A 54 2.28 -8.59 -1.76
N VAL A 55 2.04 -9.38 -2.81
CA VAL A 55 2.50 -9.09 -4.17
C VAL A 55 1.81 -7.86 -4.76
N ILE A 56 0.53 -7.67 -4.47
CA ILE A 56 -0.24 -6.49 -4.92
C ILE A 56 0.26 -5.25 -4.21
N ASP A 57 0.46 -5.34 -2.89
CA ASP A 57 0.95 -4.22 -2.09
C ASP A 57 2.35 -3.76 -2.54
N LYS A 58 3.26 -4.72 -2.80
CA LYS A 58 4.59 -4.43 -3.37
C LYS A 58 4.51 -3.78 -4.75
N GLU A 59 3.58 -4.22 -5.59
CA GLU A 59 3.41 -3.64 -6.92
C GLU A 59 2.89 -2.20 -6.86
N ILE A 60 1.97 -1.90 -5.95
CA ILE A 60 1.49 -0.53 -5.71
C ILE A 60 2.63 0.37 -5.24
N ALA A 61 3.44 -0.10 -4.29
CA ALA A 61 4.62 0.63 -3.83
C ALA A 61 5.62 0.89 -4.97
N ARG A 62 5.86 -0.11 -5.83
CA ARG A 62 6.73 0.02 -7.01
C ARG A 62 6.19 1.06 -7.99
N LEU A 63 4.90 1.02 -8.30
CA LEU A 63 4.23 1.98 -9.19
C LEU A 63 4.26 3.40 -8.62
N LYS A 64 4.05 3.56 -7.31
CA LYS A 64 4.13 4.85 -6.63
C LYS A 64 5.52 5.47 -6.77
N LEU A 65 6.57 4.71 -6.44
CA LEU A 65 7.95 5.18 -6.56
C LEU A 65 8.29 5.55 -8.01
N ALA A 66 7.86 4.72 -8.98
CA ALA A 66 8.05 5.00 -10.38
C ALA A 66 7.33 6.29 -10.82
N GLY A 67 6.08 6.51 -10.39
CA GLY A 67 5.33 7.73 -10.67
C GLY A 67 5.93 8.98 -10.04
N MET A 68 6.68 8.83 -8.95
CA MET A 68 7.47 9.90 -8.32
C MET A 68 8.86 10.08 -8.96
N GLY A 69 9.22 9.30 -9.99
CA GLY A 69 10.56 9.33 -10.59
C GLY A 69 11.66 8.73 -9.71
N MET A 70 11.31 8.01 -8.66
CA MET A 70 12.26 7.37 -7.75
C MET A 70 12.67 5.98 -8.27
N LYS A 71 13.93 5.61 -8.02
CA LYS A 71 14.47 4.29 -8.36
C LYS A 71 14.63 3.46 -7.09
N ILE A 72 14.41 2.16 -7.25
CA ILE A 72 14.69 1.16 -6.20
C ILE A 72 16.05 0.56 -6.54
N ASP A 73 17.01 0.72 -5.63
CA ASP A 73 18.33 0.10 -5.79
C ASP A 73 18.23 -1.43 -5.77
N GLN A 74 19.17 -2.08 -6.45
CA GLN A 74 19.29 -3.53 -6.42
C GLN A 74 20.50 -3.95 -5.61
N LEU A 75 20.29 -4.87 -4.68
CA LEU A 75 21.38 -5.47 -3.92
C LEU A 75 22.38 -6.13 -4.88
N THR A 76 23.67 -5.82 -4.68
CA THR A 76 24.76 -6.51 -5.38
C THR A 76 24.81 -7.98 -4.99
N LYS A 77 25.50 -8.80 -5.78
CA LYS A 77 25.67 -10.23 -5.44
C LYS A 77 26.34 -10.41 -4.07
N GLU A 78 27.30 -9.55 -3.76
CA GLU A 78 28.01 -9.53 -2.48
C GLU A 78 27.08 -9.16 -1.32
N GLN A 79 26.26 -8.11 -1.46
CA GLN A 79 25.28 -7.72 -0.44
C GLN A 79 24.24 -8.81 -0.19
N LYS A 80 23.78 -9.50 -1.25
CA LYS A 80 22.88 -10.66 -1.10
C LYS A 80 23.55 -11.82 -0.36
N LYS A 81 24.80 -12.13 -0.70
CA LYS A 81 25.58 -13.17 -0.02
C LYS A 81 25.81 -12.82 1.45
N TYR A 82 26.10 -11.56 1.75
CA TYR A 82 26.27 -11.07 3.11
C TYR A 82 25.00 -11.26 3.95
N LEU A 83 23.83 -10.83 3.44
CA LEU A 83 22.54 -10.97 4.15
C LEU A 83 22.11 -12.41 4.40
N ALA A 84 22.53 -13.35 3.55
CA ALA A 84 22.17 -14.77 3.66
C ALA A 84 23.23 -15.60 4.42
N SER A 85 24.37 -14.98 4.79
CA SER A 85 25.50 -15.64 5.41
C SER A 85 25.45 -15.53 6.93
N TRP A 86 25.59 -16.66 7.61
CA TRP A 86 25.80 -16.74 9.06
C TRP A 86 27.28 -16.57 9.43
N GLU A 87 28.20 -16.67 8.45
CA GLU A 87 29.65 -16.61 8.65
C GLU A 87 30.20 -15.18 8.66
N MET A 88 29.41 -14.22 8.18
CA MET A 88 29.83 -12.82 7.95
C MET A 88 29.08 -11.83 8.86
N GLY A 89 28.37 -12.30 9.89
CA GLY A 89 27.69 -11.47 10.90
C GLY A 89 28.10 -11.86 12.33
N THR A 90 27.95 -10.92 13.28
CA THR A 90 27.97 -11.18 14.73
C THR A 90 26.94 -12.21 15.14
#